data_AF-A0A319C236-F1
#
_entry.id   AF-A0A319C236-F1
#
_cell.length_a   1.000
_cell.length_b   1.000
_cell.length_c   1.000
_cell.angle_alpha   90.00
_cell.angle_beta   90.00
_cell.angle_gamma   90.00
#
_symmetry.space_group_name_H-M   'P 1'
#
loop_
_entity.id
_entity.type
_entity.pdbx_description
1 polymer ?
#
loop_
_entity_poly.entity_id
_entity_poly.type
_entity_poly.pdbx_seq_one_letter_code
_entity_poly.pdbx_strand_id
1 'polypeptide(L)'
;MHLSALLLPLLPTVALSAICYPETGGSNCASLISIKEFYSLQYCQYRWNVLYGDWDHFVNNMTSPTKVHASVGKTGVFDSFEDCLNGFEDVVETCHGVSQGGVMTNGNVSLNVHFCDW
;
A
#
# COMPACT_ATOMS: atom_id res chain seq x y z
N MET A 1 37.75 -39.56 -0.28
CA MET A 1 36.72 -38.90 -1.10
C MET A 1 36.21 -37.72 -0.30
N HIS A 2 36.69 -36.49 -0.57
CA HIS A 2 36.23 -35.29 0.12
C HIS A 2 35.12 -34.65 -0.71
N LEU A 3 33.88 -34.77 -0.22
CA LEU A 3 32.73 -34.02 -0.72
C LEU A 3 32.93 -32.55 -0.34
N SER A 4 33.22 -31.70 -1.31
CA SER A 4 33.19 -30.25 -1.13
C SER A 4 31.73 -29.81 -1.21
N ALA A 5 31.14 -29.46 -0.05
CA ALA A 5 29.82 -28.87 0.01
C ALA A 5 29.90 -27.42 -0.49
N LEU A 6 29.32 -27.16 -1.65
CA LEU A 6 29.09 -25.81 -2.18
C LEU A 6 28.03 -25.12 -1.32
N LEU A 7 28.47 -24.26 -0.40
CA LEU A 7 27.62 -23.31 0.30
C LEU A 7 27.32 -22.15 -0.68
N LEU A 8 26.11 -22.14 -1.26
CA LEU A 8 25.60 -20.95 -1.93
C LEU A 8 25.32 -19.87 -0.88
N PRO A 9 25.83 -18.64 -1.04
CA PRO A 9 25.46 -17.55 -0.17
C PRO A 9 24.00 -17.19 -0.44
N LEU A 10 23.11 -17.42 0.54
CA LEU A 10 21.81 -16.78 0.56
C LEU A 10 22.05 -15.28 0.74
N LEU A 11 21.94 -14.53 -0.36
CA LEU A 11 21.83 -13.07 -0.29
C LEU A 11 20.48 -12.78 0.38
N PRO A 12 20.46 -12.06 1.52
CA PRO A 12 19.20 -11.59 2.07
C PRO A 12 18.57 -10.65 1.04
N THR A 13 17.44 -11.07 0.45
CA THR A 13 16.54 -10.15 -0.24
C THR A 13 16.08 -9.16 0.81
N VAL A 14 16.64 -7.95 0.76
CA VAL A 14 16.12 -6.84 1.55
C VAL A 14 14.74 -6.57 0.96
N ALA A 15 13.71 -7.17 1.55
CA ALA A 15 12.34 -6.79 1.24
C ALA A 15 12.25 -5.30 1.54
N LEU A 16 11.91 -4.49 0.53
CA LEU A 16 11.58 -3.09 0.74
C LEU A 16 10.26 -3.06 1.52
N SER A 17 10.35 -3.23 2.84
CA SER A 17 9.19 -3.17 3.70
C SER A 17 8.65 -1.75 3.69
N ALA A 18 7.32 -1.62 3.62
CA ALA A 18 6.67 -0.34 3.79
C ALA A 18 7.11 0.34 5.10
N ILE A 19 7.19 1.66 5.07
CA ILE A 19 7.44 2.50 6.23
C ILE A 19 6.10 3.01 6.72
N CYS A 20 5.75 2.66 7.96
CA CYS A 20 4.51 3.10 8.57
C CYS A 20 4.63 4.54 9.07
N TYR A 21 3.58 5.34 8.88
CA TYR A 21 3.55 6.71 9.37
C TYR A 21 3.48 6.74 10.90
N PRO A 22 4.11 7.72 11.56
CA PRO A 22 3.93 7.90 13.00
C PRO A 22 2.46 8.17 13.31
N GLU A 23 1.92 7.53 14.35
CA GLU A 23 0.51 7.67 14.75
C GLU A 23 0.15 9.14 15.00
N THR A 24 -0.81 9.71 14.27
CA THR A 24 -1.53 10.91 14.71
C THR A 24 -2.97 10.98 14.17
N GLY A 25 -3.92 11.22 15.09
CA GLY A 25 -5.11 12.07 14.90
C GLY A 25 -6.21 11.70 13.90
N GLY A 26 -5.97 10.79 12.95
CA GLY A 26 -6.92 10.47 11.89
C GLY A 26 -8.21 9.85 12.42
N SER A 27 -9.32 10.12 11.73
CA SER A 27 -10.66 9.65 12.08
C SER A 27 -11.29 8.83 10.95
N ASN A 28 -12.47 8.23 11.20
CA ASN A 28 -13.21 7.48 10.18
C ASN A 28 -12.40 6.37 9.47
N CYS A 29 -11.52 5.67 10.17
CA CYS A 29 -10.58 4.74 9.56
C CYS A 29 -11.24 3.57 8.80
N ALA A 30 -10.69 3.22 7.65
CA ALA A 30 -11.03 2.01 6.91
C ALA A 30 -10.65 0.76 7.71
N SER A 31 -11.58 -0.20 7.78
CA SER A 31 -11.27 -1.54 8.28
C SER A 31 -10.25 -2.23 7.34
N LEU A 32 -9.56 -3.27 7.84
CA LEU A 32 -8.62 -4.05 7.02
C LEU A 32 -9.31 -4.63 5.78
N ILE A 33 -10.56 -5.07 5.89
CA ILE A 33 -11.32 -5.60 4.76
C ILE A 33 -11.62 -4.47 3.77
N SER A 34 -12.09 -3.32 4.27
CA SER A 34 -12.46 -2.19 3.40
C SER A 34 -11.26 -1.61 2.64
N ILE A 35 -10.08 -1.54 3.26
CA ILE A 35 -8.88 -1.06 2.55
C ILE A 35 -8.46 -2.07 1.45
N LYS A 36 -8.58 -3.38 1.72
CA LYS A 36 -8.32 -4.44 0.74
C LYS A 36 -9.26 -4.39 -0.45
N GLU A 37 -10.55 -4.24 -0.20
CA GLU A 37 -11.56 -4.08 -1.25
C GLU A 37 -11.31 -2.80 -2.06
N PHE A 38 -10.98 -1.70 -1.40
CA PHE A 38 -10.69 -0.43 -2.07
C PHE A 38 -9.53 -0.56 -3.07
N TYR A 39 -8.37 -1.09 -2.66
CA TYR A 39 -7.25 -1.15 -3.59
C TYR A 39 -7.44 -2.20 -4.70
N SER A 40 -8.06 -3.34 -4.39
CA SER A 40 -8.20 -4.45 -5.34
C SER A 40 -9.35 -4.27 -6.34
N LEU A 41 -10.45 -3.65 -5.92
CA LEU A 41 -11.67 -3.51 -6.73
C LEU A 41 -11.85 -2.11 -7.32
N GLN A 42 -11.15 -1.11 -6.80
CA GLN A 42 -11.32 0.28 -7.24
C GLN A 42 -9.99 0.88 -7.67
N TYR A 43 -9.05 1.07 -6.75
CA TYR A 43 -7.86 1.86 -7.06
C TYR A 43 -6.99 1.21 -8.12
N CYS A 44 -6.48 -0.01 -7.89
CA CYS A 44 -5.58 -0.64 -8.85
C CYS A 44 -6.27 -0.96 -10.17
N GLN A 45 -7.58 -1.20 -10.21
CA GLN A 45 -8.29 -1.44 -11.48
C GLN A 45 -8.23 -0.23 -12.44
N TYR A 46 -8.26 0.99 -11.89
CA TYR A 46 -8.40 2.20 -12.71
C TYR A 46 -7.19 3.14 -12.66
N ARG A 47 -6.31 3.00 -11.66
CA ARG A 47 -5.29 4.01 -11.35
C ARG A 47 -3.84 3.55 -11.48
N TRP A 48 -3.58 2.26 -11.66
CA TRP A 48 -2.21 1.71 -11.64
C TRP A 48 -1.27 2.42 -12.65
N ASN A 49 -1.73 2.61 -13.89
CA ASN A 49 -0.96 3.17 -15.01
C ASN A 49 -1.17 4.67 -15.27
N VAL A 50 -1.87 5.39 -14.39
CA VAL A 50 -2.14 6.83 -14.59
C VAL A 50 -1.71 7.64 -13.38
N LEU A 51 -1.23 8.87 -13.61
CA LEU A 51 -1.07 9.87 -12.55
C LEU A 51 -2.36 10.66 -12.44
N TYR A 52 -3.00 10.63 -11.27
CA TYR A 52 -4.27 11.30 -11.05
C TYR A 52 -4.23 12.11 -9.75
N GLY A 53 -4.07 13.43 -9.90
CA GLY A 53 -4.04 14.37 -8.78
C GLY A 53 -2.97 14.06 -7.73
N ASP A 54 -3.09 14.72 -6.58
CA ASP A 54 -2.21 14.47 -5.43
C ASP A 54 -2.71 13.26 -4.60
N TRP A 55 -4.03 13.14 -4.42
CA TRP A 55 -4.67 12.08 -3.63
C TRP A 55 -6.04 11.64 -4.19
N ASP A 56 -6.24 10.34 -4.36
CA ASP A 56 -7.55 9.71 -4.55
C ASP A 56 -8.12 9.31 -3.18
N HIS A 57 -9.44 9.45 -3.03
CA HIS A 57 -10.13 9.25 -1.76
C HIS A 57 -11.12 8.09 -1.85
N PHE A 58 -11.11 7.24 -0.83
CA PHE A 58 -12.07 6.17 -0.64
C PHE A 58 -13.20 6.61 0.28
N VAL A 59 -14.43 6.52 -0.21
CA VAL A 59 -15.65 6.77 0.57
C VAL A 59 -16.39 5.44 0.72
N ASN A 60 -16.64 5.01 1.94
CA ASN A 60 -17.42 3.80 2.19
C ASN A 60 -18.92 4.15 2.20
N ASN A 61 -19.56 4.00 1.05
CA ASN A 61 -20.98 4.33 0.89
C ASN A 61 -21.92 3.53 1.81
N MET A 62 -21.50 2.38 2.34
CA MET A 62 -22.33 1.55 3.22
C MET A 62 -22.38 2.07 4.66
N THR A 63 -21.30 2.70 5.13
CA THR A 63 -21.19 3.17 6.52
C THR A 63 -21.21 4.69 6.63
N SER A 64 -20.67 5.40 5.64
CA SER A 64 -20.74 6.86 5.58
C SER A 64 -20.48 7.39 4.15
N PRO A 65 -21.53 7.69 3.37
CA PRO A 65 -21.42 8.06 1.95
C PRO A 65 -20.79 9.44 1.69
N THR A 66 -20.36 10.14 2.74
CA THR A 66 -19.74 11.46 2.63
C THR A 66 -18.39 11.55 3.33
N LYS A 67 -17.92 10.47 3.97
CA LYS A 67 -16.68 10.52 4.74
C LYS A 67 -15.59 9.76 4.00
N VAL A 68 -14.41 10.37 3.95
CA VAL A 68 -13.21 9.67 3.52
C VAL A 68 -12.89 8.63 4.59
N HIS A 69 -12.53 7.44 4.16
CA HIS A 69 -12.10 6.35 5.02
C HIS A 69 -10.66 5.94 4.75
N ALA A 70 -10.13 6.28 3.57
CA ALA A 70 -8.74 6.11 3.19
C ALA A 70 -8.40 7.09 2.07
N SER A 71 -7.12 7.45 1.94
CA SER A 71 -6.63 8.23 0.80
C SER A 71 -5.35 7.61 0.27
N VAL A 72 -5.16 7.67 -1.04
CA VAL A 72 -3.95 7.16 -1.70
C VAL A 72 -3.37 8.20 -2.62
N GLY A 73 -2.06 8.42 -2.49
CA GLY A 73 -1.25 9.20 -3.41
C GLY A 73 -0.16 8.30 -3.99
N LYS A 74 0.24 8.58 -5.24
CA LYS A 74 1.43 7.94 -5.79
C LYS A 74 2.28 8.87 -6.64
N THR A 75 3.58 8.69 -6.57
CA THR A 75 4.49 9.17 -7.61
C THR A 75 4.60 8.09 -8.69
N GLY A 76 4.84 8.48 -9.94
CA GLY A 76 4.99 7.54 -11.05
C GLY A 76 3.78 6.64 -11.32
N VAL A 77 3.99 5.65 -12.18
CA VAL A 77 3.00 4.65 -12.56
C VAL A 77 3.56 3.26 -12.34
N PHE A 78 2.70 2.33 -11.94
CA PHE A 78 3.09 0.93 -11.82
C PHE A 78 3.27 0.32 -13.23
N ASP A 79 4.16 -0.65 -13.35
CA ASP A 79 4.41 -1.36 -14.62
C ASP A 79 3.28 -2.33 -14.95
N SER A 80 2.55 -2.79 -13.93
CA SER A 80 1.38 -3.64 -14.09
C SER A 80 0.32 -3.42 -13.01
N PHE A 81 -0.87 -3.97 -13.25
CA PHE A 81 -1.92 -4.08 -12.24
C PHE A 81 -1.46 -4.88 -11.02
N GLU A 82 -0.67 -5.95 -11.23
CA GLU A 82 -0.17 -6.81 -10.17
C GLU A 82 0.85 -6.09 -9.28
N ASP A 83 1.73 -5.27 -9.87
CA ASP A 83 2.68 -4.44 -9.10
C ASP A 83 1.96 -3.42 -8.22
N CYS A 84 0.81 -2.90 -8.68
CA CYS A 84 -0.04 -2.05 -7.86
C CYS A 84 -0.58 -2.83 -6.65
N LEU A 85 -1.15 -4.03 -6.88
CA LEU A 85 -1.68 -4.86 -5.78
C LEU A 85 -0.59 -5.22 -4.76
N ASN A 86 0.58 -5.64 -5.23
CA ASN A 86 1.71 -6.01 -4.37
C ASN A 86 2.19 -4.82 -3.55
N GLY A 87 2.28 -3.63 -4.15
CA GLY A 87 2.63 -2.41 -3.41
C GLY A 87 1.63 -2.05 -2.31
N PHE A 88 0.33 -2.23 -2.56
CA PHE A 88 -0.68 -2.06 -1.53
C PHE A 88 -0.60 -3.13 -0.44
N GLU A 89 -0.38 -4.39 -0.81
CA GLU A 89 -0.22 -5.49 0.13
C GLU A 89 0.95 -5.22 1.07
N ASP A 90 2.09 -4.78 0.54
CA ASP A 90 3.27 -4.41 1.33
C ASP A 90 2.94 -3.35 2.38
N VAL A 91 2.18 -2.31 2.03
CA VAL A 91 1.78 -1.25 2.97
C VAL A 91 0.72 -1.73 3.96
N VAL A 92 -0.31 -2.41 3.49
CA VAL A 92 -1.46 -2.82 4.30
C VAL A 92 -1.07 -3.88 5.32
N GLU A 93 -0.37 -4.94 4.90
CA GLU A 93 0.02 -6.02 5.82
C GLU A 93 1.09 -5.56 6.82
N THR A 94 1.95 -4.61 6.45
CA THR A 94 2.98 -4.09 7.35
C THR A 94 2.42 -3.08 8.35
N CYS A 95 1.52 -2.18 7.91
CA CYS A 95 1.19 -0.97 8.66
C CYS A 95 -0.23 -0.93 9.24
N HIS A 96 -1.17 -1.72 8.73
CA HIS A 96 -2.54 -1.71 9.24
C HIS A 96 -2.59 -2.29 10.66
N GLY A 97 -3.33 -1.65 11.56
CA GLY A 97 -3.40 -2.03 12.98
C GLY A 97 -2.20 -1.60 13.84
N VAL A 98 -1.11 -1.14 13.22
CA VAL A 98 0.08 -0.56 13.89
C VAL A 98 0.15 0.95 13.71
N SER A 99 -0.39 1.46 12.61
CA SER A 99 -0.39 2.88 12.25
C SER A 99 -1.64 3.24 11.43
N GLN A 100 -1.80 4.53 11.14
CA GLN A 100 -2.90 5.03 10.31
C GLN A 100 -2.52 5.16 8.82
N GLY A 101 -1.41 4.56 8.38
CA GLY A 101 -0.99 4.58 6.99
C GLY A 101 0.49 4.25 6.83
N GLY A 102 0.95 4.22 5.59
CA GLY A 102 2.36 4.04 5.31
C GLY A 102 2.72 4.38 3.87
N VAL A 103 4.00 4.23 3.59
CA VAL A 103 4.59 4.45 2.28
C VAL A 103 5.47 3.28 1.90
N MET A 104 5.37 2.82 0.66
CA MET A 104 6.38 1.97 0.03
C MET A 104 6.99 2.71 -1.15
N THR A 105 8.20 2.33 -1.52
CA THR A 105 8.87 2.79 -2.73
C THR A 105 9.36 1.60 -3.55
N ASN A 106 9.02 1.56 -4.84
CA ASN A 106 9.46 0.54 -5.78
C ASN A 106 9.80 1.22 -7.12
N GLY A 107 11.09 1.24 -7.45
CA GLY A 107 11.58 2.00 -8.59
C GLY A 107 11.20 3.48 -8.53
N ASN A 108 10.44 3.94 -9.52
CA ASN A 108 9.97 5.34 -9.63
C ASN A 108 8.62 5.59 -8.93
N VAL A 109 8.05 4.55 -8.32
CA VAL A 109 6.76 4.62 -7.64
C VAL A 109 6.95 4.75 -6.14
N SER A 110 6.43 5.83 -5.56
CA SER A 110 6.20 5.98 -4.13
C SER A 110 4.70 5.89 -3.91
N LEU A 111 4.22 4.81 -3.29
CA LEU A 111 2.81 4.61 -2.98
C LEU A 111 2.57 5.01 -1.51
N ASN A 112 1.77 6.04 -1.32
CA ASN A 112 1.43 6.60 -0.02
C ASN A 112 -0.03 6.26 0.28
N VAL A 113 -0.29 5.60 1.41
CA VAL A 113 -1.64 5.15 1.78
C VAL A 113 -1.96 5.66 3.19
N HIS A 114 -3.07 6.38 3.33
CA HIS A 114 -3.69 6.66 4.62
C HIS A 114 -4.89 5.73 4.82
N PHE A 115 -4.97 5.09 5.98
CA PHE A 115 -6.08 4.22 6.38
C PHE A 115 -7.18 4.98 7.13
N CYS A 116 -7.03 6.29 7.31
CA CYS A 116 -7.97 7.17 7.99
C CYS A 116 -8.16 8.47 7.21
N ASP A 117 -9.18 9.22 7.60
CA ASP A 117 -9.38 10.62 7.22
C ASP A 117 -8.47 11.51 8.06
N TRP A 118 -7.70 12.37 7.41
CA TRP A 118 -6.67 13.23 8.01
C TRP A 118 -6.97 14.70 7.80
#